data_AF-A0A9R1BEU6-F1
#
_entry.id   AF-A0A9R1BEU6-F1
#
_cell.length_a   1.000
_cell.length_b   1.000
_cell.length_c   1.000
_cell.angle_alpha   90.00
_cell.angle_beta   90.00
_cell.angle_gamma   90.00
#
_symmetry.space_group_name_H-M   'P 1'
#
loop_
_entity.id
_entity.type
_entity.pdbx_description
1 polymer ?
#
loop_
_entity_poly.entity_id
_entity_poly.type
_entity_poly.pdbx_seq_one_letter_code
_entity_poly.pdbx_strand_id
1 'polypeptide(L)'
;MSLKVHGELLSAIKDAEEGLLHLKRSRLVKQIDEIFPNQESASLSTEAAIEPLDPDDVEPEPLEPQEFSVGSKCRFRHNDGRWYNGCILGLEDSGNARVSFLTPTSEKMSVSHAT
;
A
#
# COMPACT_ATOMS: atom_id res chain seq x y z
N MET A 1 32.20 18.24 -29.18
CA MET A 1 31.65 18.32 -27.80
C MET A 1 32.75 17.86 -26.84
N SER A 2 33.16 18.70 -25.88
CA SER A 2 34.30 18.47 -24.99
C SER A 2 33.96 17.46 -23.88
N LEU A 3 34.84 16.49 -23.61
CA LEU A 3 34.67 15.46 -22.56
C LEU A 3 34.39 16.07 -21.18
N LYS A 4 34.93 17.27 -20.92
CA LYS A 4 34.71 18.01 -19.68
C LYS A 4 33.24 18.44 -19.50
N VAL A 5 32.63 18.97 -20.56
CA VAL A 5 31.22 19.38 -20.56
C VAL A 5 30.30 18.17 -20.34
N HIS A 6 30.65 17.02 -20.91
CA HIS A 6 29.90 15.79 -20.70
C HIS A 6 29.96 15.33 -19.23
N GLY A 7 31.14 15.42 -18.60
CA GLY A 7 31.30 15.11 -17.18
C GLY A 7 30.50 16.05 -16.27
N GLU A 8 30.54 17.35 -16.55
CA GLU A 8 29.75 18.36 -15.83
C GLU A 8 28.24 18.12 -15.96
N LEU A 9 27.77 17.76 -17.16
CA LEU A 9 26.38 17.41 -17.40
C LEU A 9 25.94 16.18 -16.60
N LEU A 10 26.76 15.11 -16.58
CA LEU A 10 26.45 13.91 -15.80
C LEU A 10 26.39 14.19 -14.30
N SER A 11 27.27 15.06 -13.79
CA SER A 11 27.22 15.48 -12.40
C SER A 11 25.93 16.26 -12.11
N ALA A 12 25.60 17.24 -12.95
CA ALA A 12 24.39 18.04 -12.77
C ALA A 12 23.10 17.21 -12.81
N ILE A 13 23.05 16.16 -13.65
CA ILE A 13 21.92 15.23 -13.68
C ILE A 13 21.79 14.49 -12.35
N LYS A 14 22.89 13.94 -11.83
CA LYS A 14 22.89 13.22 -10.55
C LYS A 14 22.46 14.13 -9.40
N ASP A 15 22.98 15.34 -9.35
CA ASP A 15 22.62 16.33 -8.33
C ASP A 15 21.13 16.67 -8.39
N ALA A 16 20.57 16.80 -9.60
CA ALA A 16 19.15 17.03 -9.80
C ALA A 16 18.29 15.82 -9.40
N GLU A 17 18.73 14.59 -9.70
CA GLU A 17 18.05 13.35 -9.30
C GLU A 17 18.01 13.21 -7.77
N GLU A 18 19.12 13.49 -7.09
CA GLU A 18 19.21 13.49 -5.63
C GLU A 18 18.30 14.57 -5.03
N GLY A 19 18.36 15.80 -5.57
CA GLY A 19 17.48 16.89 -5.16
C GLY A 19 16.00 16.53 -5.30
N LEU A 20 15.60 15.91 -6.42
CA LEU A 20 14.23 15.45 -6.64
C LEU A 20 13.80 14.37 -5.64
N LEU A 21 14.70 13.44 -5.30
CA LEU A 21 14.43 12.42 -4.30
C LEU A 21 14.16 13.04 -2.92
N HIS A 22 14.98 14.02 -2.51
CA HIS A 22 14.77 14.76 -1.26
C HIS A 22 13.42 15.48 -1.25
N LEU A 23 13.06 16.19 -2.33
CA LEU A 23 11.78 16.89 -2.43
C LEU A 23 10.58 15.93 -2.34
N LYS A 24 10.65 14.77 -3.00
CA LYS A 24 9.60 13.74 -2.91
C LYS A 24 9.42 13.24 -1.48
N ARG A 25 10.51 12.98 -0.77
CA ARG A 25 10.48 12.57 0.65
C ARG A 25 9.87 13.66 1.53
N SER A 26 10.34 14.90 1.41
CA SER A 26 9.80 16.03 2.18
C SER A 26 8.30 16.24 1.94
N ARG A 27 7.84 16.07 0.69
CA ARG A 27 6.41 16.13 0.37
C ARG A 27 5.62 15.02 1.04
N LEU A 28 6.11 13.78 0.99
CA LEU A 28 5.45 12.64 1.64
C LEU A 28 5.33 12.84 3.15
N VAL A 29 6.40 13.31 3.81
CA VAL A 29 6.37 13.61 5.26
C VAL A 29 5.29 14.65 5.57
N LYS A 30 5.24 15.76 4.81
CA LYS A 30 4.20 16.78 4.99
C LYS A 30 2.78 16.23 4.78
N GLN A 31 2.58 15.38 3.77
CA GLN A 31 1.28 14.74 3.53
C GLN A 31 0.88 13.84 4.69
N ILE A 32 1.82 13.14 5.32
CA ILE A 32 1.56 12.35 6.52
C ILE A 32 1.14 13.27 7.67
N ASP A 33 1.86 14.36 7.90
CA ASP A 33 1.52 15.34 8.95
C ASP A 33 0.14 15.98 8.71
N GLU A 34 -0.24 16.24 7.45
CA GLU A 34 -1.58 16.75 7.07
C GLU A 34 -2.71 15.74 7.31
N ILE A 35 -2.45 14.43 7.10
CA ILE A 35 -3.44 13.35 7.30
C ILE A 35 -3.57 13.01 8.79
N PHE A 36 -2.50 13.14 9.56
CA PHE A 36 -2.45 12.87 11.00
C PHE A 36 -2.08 14.15 11.78
N PRO A 37 -2.87 15.23 11.69
CA PRO A 37 -2.46 16.54 12.20
C PRO A 37 -2.39 16.65 13.73
N ASN A 38 -2.65 15.57 14.48
CA ASN A 38 -2.67 15.62 15.94
C ASN A 38 -2.63 14.22 16.60
N GLN A 39 -1.55 13.44 16.46
CA GLN A 39 -1.28 12.30 17.36
C GLN A 39 -0.35 12.64 18.53
N GLU A 40 -0.12 13.93 18.77
CA GLU A 40 0.37 14.41 20.07
C GLU A 40 -0.78 15.18 20.70
N SER A 41 -1.30 14.68 21.83
CA SER A 41 -2.35 15.27 22.69
C SER A 41 -3.82 15.14 22.24
N ALA A 42 -4.40 13.95 22.41
CA ALA A 42 -5.70 13.76 23.08
C ALA A 42 -6.02 12.26 23.26
N SER A 43 -5.77 11.73 24.47
CA SER A 43 -6.60 10.79 25.24
C SER A 43 -5.77 9.81 26.09
N LEU A 44 -5.18 10.32 27.17
CA LEU A 44 -5.39 9.68 28.47
C LEU A 44 -6.90 9.77 28.75
N SER A 45 -7.54 8.66 29.16
CA SER A 45 -9.00 8.46 29.30
C SER A 45 -9.64 7.95 28.00
N THR A 46 -9.78 6.66 27.73
CA THR A 46 -10.23 5.58 28.61
C THR A 46 -9.17 4.49 28.69
N GLU A 47 -8.41 4.48 29.80
CA GLU A 47 -7.80 3.25 30.29
C GLU A 47 -8.96 2.36 30.76
N ALA A 48 -9.57 1.64 29.81
CA ALA A 48 -10.13 0.35 30.16
C ALA A 48 -8.96 -0.39 30.77
N ALA A 49 -9.04 -0.64 32.08
CA ALA A 49 -8.02 -1.36 32.82
C ALA A 49 -7.64 -2.59 32.01
N ILE A 50 -6.48 -2.55 31.36
CA ILE A 50 -5.90 -3.72 30.73
C ILE A 50 -5.37 -4.48 31.93
N GLU A 51 -6.24 -5.30 32.53
CA GLU A 51 -5.75 -6.41 33.34
C GLU A 51 -4.70 -7.13 32.51
N PRO A 52 -3.56 -7.52 33.11
CA PRO A 52 -2.55 -8.30 32.40
C PRO A 52 -3.26 -9.52 31.82
N LEU A 53 -3.44 -9.55 30.49
CA LEU A 53 -4.02 -10.70 29.81
C LEU A 53 -3.09 -11.88 30.08
N ASP A 54 -3.62 -12.85 30.80
CA ASP A 54 -2.96 -14.11 31.07
C ASP A 54 -2.56 -14.71 29.71
N PRO A 55 -1.29 -15.02 29.44
CA PRO A 55 -0.86 -15.59 28.16
C PRO A 55 -1.57 -16.91 27.79
N ASP A 56 -2.28 -17.52 28.73
CA ASP A 56 -3.09 -18.73 28.53
C ASP A 56 -4.57 -18.45 28.19
N ASP A 57 -5.03 -17.19 28.18
CA ASP A 57 -6.42 -16.78 27.91
C ASP A 57 -6.58 -15.98 26.60
N VAL A 58 -6.00 -16.51 25.52
CA VAL A 58 -6.33 -16.06 24.16
C VAL A 58 -6.91 -17.25 23.41
N GLU A 59 -8.18 -17.56 23.69
CA GLU A 59 -8.96 -18.38 22.76
C GLU A 59 -9.06 -17.60 21.44
N PRO A 60 -8.58 -18.15 20.30
CA PRO A 60 -8.67 -17.45 19.04
C PRO A 60 -10.14 -17.27 18.69
N GLU A 61 -10.61 -16.01 18.66
CA GLU A 61 -11.96 -15.68 18.21
C GLU A 61 -12.18 -16.33 16.82
N PRO A 62 -13.25 -17.12 16.63
CA PRO A 62 -13.51 -17.77 15.36
C PRO A 62 -13.60 -16.71 14.27
N LEU A 63 -12.63 -16.73 13.34
CA LEU A 63 -12.67 -15.87 12.17
C LEU A 63 -13.89 -16.26 11.35
N GLU A 64 -14.95 -15.44 11.41
CA GLU A 64 -16.12 -15.66 10.58
C GLU A 64 -15.67 -15.83 9.12
N PRO A 65 -16.21 -16.82 8.39
CA PRO A 65 -15.86 -17.02 7.00
C PRO A 65 -16.20 -15.75 6.23
N GLN A 66 -15.18 -15.03 5.79
CA GLN A 66 -15.37 -13.78 5.06
C GLN A 66 -16.01 -14.09 3.71
N GLU A 67 -17.29 -13.75 3.57
CA GLU A 67 -18.02 -13.93 2.32
C GLU A 67 -17.55 -12.88 1.29
N PHE A 68 -16.92 -13.36 0.23
CA PHE A 68 -16.45 -12.52 -0.86
C PHE A 68 -17.53 -12.40 -1.94
N SER A 69 -17.86 -11.18 -2.35
CA SER A 69 -18.79 -10.91 -3.46
C SER A 69 -18.11 -10.08 -4.56
N VAL A 70 -18.74 -10.02 -5.74
CA VAL A 70 -18.26 -9.16 -6.83
C VAL A 70 -18.29 -7.70 -6.38
N GLY A 71 -17.15 -7.01 -6.51
CA GLY A 71 -16.93 -5.66 -6.00
C GLY A 71 -16.22 -5.60 -4.64
N SER A 72 -16.11 -6.71 -3.91
CA SER A 72 -15.37 -6.75 -2.65
C SER A 72 -13.88 -6.48 -2.88
N LYS A 73 -13.28 -5.69 -1.99
CA LYS A 73 -11.82 -5.52 -1.92
C LYS A 73 -11.19 -6.74 -1.29
N CYS A 74 -10.04 -7.16 -1.79
CA CYS A 74 -9.30 -8.30 -1.27
C CYS A 74 -7.79 -8.10 -1.40
N ARG A 75 -7.02 -9.03 -0.82
CA ARG A 75 -5.59 -9.19 -1.12
C ARG A 75 -5.39 -10.51 -1.86
N PHE A 76 -4.59 -10.48 -2.92
CA PHE A 76 -4.23 -11.67 -3.68
C PHE A 76 -2.73 -11.73 -3.91
N ARG A 77 -2.21 -12.96 -4.05
CA ARG A 77 -0.80 -13.22 -4.34
C ARG A 77 -0.62 -13.36 -5.84
N HIS A 78 0.27 -12.57 -6.42
CA HIS A 78 0.59 -12.63 -7.84
C HIS A 78 1.74 -13.61 -8.12
N ASN A 79 1.98 -13.95 -9.39
CA ASN A 79 2.99 -14.92 -9.81
C ASN A 79 4.44 -14.50 -9.49
N ASP A 80 4.67 -13.23 -9.20
CA ASP A 80 5.95 -12.72 -8.68
C ASP A 80 6.15 -12.94 -7.17
N GLY A 81 5.18 -13.58 -6.52
CA GLY A 81 5.18 -13.91 -5.10
C GLY A 81 4.77 -12.76 -4.18
N ARG A 82 4.48 -11.56 -4.70
CA ARG A 82 4.08 -10.39 -3.92
C ARG A 82 2.57 -10.33 -3.73
N TRP A 83 2.16 -9.68 -2.65
CA TRP A 83 0.74 -9.43 -2.35
C TRP A 83 0.30 -8.09 -2.89
N TYR A 84 -0.86 -8.06 -3.51
CA TYR A 84 -1.48 -6.86 -4.07
C TYR A 84 -2.88 -6.65 -3.54
N ASN A 85 -3.30 -5.39 -3.48
CA ASN A 85 -4.67 -5.03 -3.21
C ASN A 85 -5.47 -5.17 -4.51
N GLY A 86 -6.63 -5.83 -4.44
CA GLY A 86 -7.47 -6.08 -5.59
C GLY A 86 -8.96 -5.92 -5.33
N CYS A 87 -9.72 -6.02 -6.41
CA CYS A 87 -11.19 -6.00 -6.41
C CYS A 87 -11.71 -7.21 -7.16
N ILE A 88 -12.68 -7.92 -6.59
CA ILE A 88 -13.28 -9.10 -7.21
C ILE A 88 -14.16 -8.66 -8.37
N LEU A 89 -13.84 -9.09 -9.58
CA LEU A 89 -14.61 -8.83 -10.80
C LEU A 89 -15.67 -9.90 -11.08
N GLY A 90 -15.44 -11.12 -10.61
CA GLY A 90 -16.30 -12.26 -10.87
C GLY A 90 -15.90 -13.44 -10.01
N LEU A 91 -16.90 -14.23 -9.61
CA LEU A 91 -16.72 -15.52 -8.96
C LEU A 91 -16.91 -16.61 -10.02
N GLU A 92 -16.06 -17.63 -10.01
CA GLU A 92 -16.11 -18.79 -10.89
C GLU A 92 -16.55 -20.03 -10.06
N ASP A 93 -17.11 -21.03 -10.73
CA ASP A 93 -17.85 -22.15 -10.10
C ASP A 93 -17.00 -23.06 -9.19
N SER A 94 -15.68 -22.91 -9.20
CA SER A 94 -14.74 -23.74 -8.43
C SER A 94 -14.12 -23.03 -7.21
N GLY A 95 -14.75 -21.97 -6.71
CA GLY A 95 -14.17 -21.14 -5.64
C GLY A 95 -12.99 -20.28 -6.11
N ASN A 96 -12.83 -20.15 -7.43
CA ASN A 96 -11.89 -19.21 -8.03
C ASN A 96 -12.57 -17.85 -8.19
N ALA A 97 -11.77 -16.79 -8.16
CA ALA A 97 -12.25 -15.44 -8.39
C ALA A 97 -11.33 -14.73 -9.38
N ARG A 98 -11.94 -13.96 -10.28
CA ARG A 98 -11.23 -13.01 -11.13
C ARG A 98 -11.04 -11.72 -10.34
N VAL A 99 -9.81 -11.26 -10.23
CA VAL A 99 -9.45 -10.10 -9.41
C VAL A 99 -8.68 -9.08 -10.25
N SER A 100 -9.05 -7.80 -10.15
CA SER A 100 -8.26 -6.69 -10.72
C SER A 100 -7.30 -6.10 -9.69
N PHE A 101 -6.20 -5.50 -10.15
CA PHE A 101 -5.32 -4.70 -9.30
C PHE A 101 -6.01 -3.36 -8.96
N LEU A 102 -6.04 -2.97 -7.68
CA LEU A 102 -6.56 -1.67 -7.26
C LEU A 102 -5.59 -0.52 -7.55
N THR A 103 -4.29 -0.82 -7.57
CA THR A 103 -3.22 0.18 -7.84
C THR A 103 -2.25 -0.37 -8.88
N PRO A 104 -2.67 -0.48 -10.16
CA PRO A 104 -1.82 -0.99 -11.23
C PRO A 104 -0.64 -0.04 -11.48
N THR A 105 0.58 -0.57 -11.51
CA THR A 105 1.81 0.20 -11.74
C THR A 105 2.43 -0.03 -13.11
N SER A 106 1.83 -0.93 -13.91
CA SER A 106 2.27 -1.26 -15.27
C SER A 106 1.08 -1.69 -16.11
N GLU A 107 1.21 -1.60 -17.43
CA GLU A 107 0.16 -1.95 -18.40
C GLU A 107 -0.31 -3.41 -18.27
N LYS A 108 0.58 -4.34 -17.93
CA LYS A 108 0.20 -5.74 -17.65
C LYS A 108 -0.70 -5.92 -16.42
N MET A 109 -0.85 -4.89 -15.58
CA MET A 109 -1.71 -4.88 -14.39
C MET A 109 -3.02 -4.12 -14.62
N SER A 110 -3.16 -3.41 -15.74
CA SER A 110 -4.40 -2.70 -16.06
C SER A 110 -5.44 -3.64 -16.68
N VAL A 111 -6.71 -3.33 -16.44
CA VAL A 111 -7.83 -4.03 -17.05
C VAL A 111 -8.20 -3.26 -18.32
N SER A 112 -8.17 -3.91 -19.49
CA SER A 112 -8.67 -3.32 -20.73
C SER A 112 -10.20 -3.34 -20.74
N HIS A 113 -10.84 -2.18 -20.75
CA HIS A 113 -12.28 -2.09 -21.02
C HIS A 113 -12.49 -2.26 -22.54
N ALA A 114 -13.00 -3.42 -22.96
CA ALA A 114 -13.68 -3.52 -24.24
C ALA A 114 -15.07 -2.89 -24.05
N THR A 115 -15.33 -1.80 -24.77
CA THR A 115 -16.62 -1.11 -24.80
C THR A 115 -17.59 -1.87 -25.68
#